data_AF-A0A1G6E3A5-F1
#
_entry.id   AF-A0A1G6E3A5-F1
#
_cell.length_a   1.000
_cell.length_b   1.000
_cell.length_c   1.000
_cell.angle_alpha   90.00
_cell.angle_beta   90.00
_cell.angle_gamma   90.00
#
_symmetry.space_group_name_H-M   'P 1'
#
loop_
_entity.id
_entity.type
_entity.pdbx_description
1 polymer ?
#
loop_
_entity_poly.entity_id
_entity_poly.type
_entity_poly.pdbx_seq_one_letter_code
_entity_poly.pdbx_strand_id
1 'polypeptide(L)'
;MRNVANKQKLFAERRGCCYNSCIHDVANIVAPIIATMAFFNSAVGSLQTIVIALGAGLGIWGVINLLEGYGNDNPGAKSQGMKQLMAGGGVALIGTTLVPLLAGLF
;
A
#
# COMPACT_ATOMS: atom_id res chain seq x y z
N MET A 1 -45.99 10.07 41.65
CA MET A 1 -44.78 10.70 41.07
C MET A 1 -43.74 9.71 40.49
N ARG A 2 -43.74 8.42 40.86
CA ARG A 2 -42.78 7.41 40.34
C ARG A 2 -42.97 6.96 38.87
N ASN A 3 -44.11 7.25 38.24
CA ASN A 3 -44.39 6.83 36.85
C ASN A 3 -43.80 7.75 35.76
N VAL A 4 -43.50 9.01 36.08
CA VAL A 4 -42.94 9.96 35.11
C VAL A 4 -41.46 9.68 34.86
N ALA A 5 -40.72 9.26 35.90
CA ALA A 5 -39.31 8.89 35.80
C ALA A 5 -39.07 7.64 34.93
N ASN A 6 -39.95 6.64 35.01
CA ASN A 6 -39.86 5.43 34.16
C ASN A 6 -40.19 5.73 32.69
N LYS A 7 -41.13 6.65 32.41
CA LYS A 7 -41.40 7.11 31.04
C LYS A 7 -40.20 7.81 30.41
N GLN A 8 -39.45 8.61 31.17
CA GLN A 8 -38.26 9.29 30.65
C GLN A 8 -37.08 8.35 30.40
N LYS A 9 -36.87 7.32 31.23
CA LYS A 9 -35.87 6.28 30.97
C LYS A 9 -36.17 5.47 29.71
N LEU A 10 -37.44 5.08 29.48
CA LEU A 10 -37.83 4.41 28.24
C LEU A 10 -37.65 5.27 26.98
N PHE A 11 -37.83 6.59 27.08
CA PHE A 11 -37.57 7.52 25.98
C PHE A 11 -36.07 7.68 25.68
N ALA A 12 -35.19 7.56 26.67
CA ALA A 12 -33.74 7.55 26.48
C ALA A 12 -33.25 6.25 25.81
N GLU A 13 -33.75 5.09 26.27
CA GLU A 13 -33.43 3.77 25.69
C GLU A 13 -33.90 3.66 24.22
N ARG A 14 -35.11 4.14 23.91
CA ARG A 14 -35.62 4.17 22.52
C ARG A 14 -34.84 5.11 21.61
N ARG A 15 -34.36 6.26 22.11
CA ARG A 15 -33.48 7.15 21.33
C ARG A 15 -32.12 6.51 21.05
N GLY A 16 -31.58 5.72 21.98
CA GLY A 16 -30.35 4.94 21.78
C GLY A 16 -30.50 3.84 20.73
N CYS A 17 -31.63 3.12 20.72
CA CYS A 17 -31.87 2.09 19.70
C CYS A 17 -32.06 2.67 18.29
N CYS A 18 -32.71 3.83 18.14
CA CYS A 18 -32.75 4.56 16.86
C CYS A 18 -31.37 5.07 16.42
N TYR A 19 -30.54 5.55 17.36
CA TYR A 19 -29.17 5.97 17.06
C TYR A 19 -28.31 4.79 16.60
N ASN A 20 -28.40 3.64 17.29
CA ASN A 20 -27.62 2.45 16.96
C ASN A 20 -28.10 1.77 15.67
N SER A 21 -29.41 1.76 15.38
CA SER A 21 -29.95 1.32 14.08
C SER A 21 -29.55 2.26 12.94
N CYS A 22 -29.59 3.59 13.13
CA CYS A 22 -29.07 4.55 12.14
C CYS A 22 -27.57 4.40 11.89
N ILE A 23 -26.76 4.14 12.92
CA ILE A 23 -25.32 3.87 12.77
C ILE A 23 -25.09 2.55 12.00
N HIS A 24 -25.95 1.54 12.17
CA HIS A 24 -25.83 0.27 11.46
C HIS A 24 -26.18 0.38 9.97
N ASP A 25 -27.16 1.21 9.59
CA ASP A 25 -27.47 1.52 8.19
C ASP A 25 -26.39 2.37 7.53
N VAL A 26 -25.85 3.36 8.25
CA VAL A 26 -24.69 4.13 7.77
C VAL A 26 -23.47 3.21 7.60
N ALA A 27 -23.19 2.34 8.59
CA ALA A 27 -22.11 1.37 8.52
C ALA A 27 -22.21 0.45 7.31
N ASN A 28 -23.42 0.00 6.93
CA ASN A 28 -23.63 -0.83 5.74
C ASN A 28 -23.41 -0.06 4.41
N ILE A 29 -23.58 1.26 4.39
CA ILE A 29 -23.30 2.11 3.21
C ILE A 29 -21.80 2.42 3.10
N VAL A 30 -21.10 2.67 4.21
CA VAL A 30 -19.64 2.94 4.19
C VAL A 30 -18.77 1.68 4.20
N ALA A 31 -19.22 0.55 4.76
CA ALA A 31 -18.48 -0.73 4.76
C ALA A 31 -17.96 -1.16 3.37
N PRO A 32 -18.74 -1.12 2.28
CA PRO A 32 -18.22 -1.47 0.95
C PRO A 32 -17.18 -0.47 0.44
N ILE A 33 -17.29 0.82 0.79
CA ILE A 33 -16.33 1.86 0.40
C ILE A 33 -15.01 1.72 1.17
N ILE A 34 -15.06 1.33 2.44
CA ILE A 34 -13.86 1.11 3.27
C ILE A 34 -13.17 -0.21 2.86
N ALA A 35 -13.94 -1.22 2.45
CA ALA A 35 -13.41 -2.50 1.97
C ALA A 35 -12.64 -2.38 0.65
N THR A 36 -13.10 -1.55 -0.30
CA THR A 36 -12.36 -1.29 -1.54
C THR A 36 -11.06 -0.56 -1.25
N MET A 37 -11.08 0.48 -0.40
CA MET A 37 -9.87 1.21 0.00
C MET A 37 -8.83 0.32 0.72
N ALA A 38 -9.27 -0.61 1.57
CA ALA A 38 -8.38 -1.55 2.24
C ALA A 38 -7.69 -2.54 1.27
N PHE A 39 -8.41 -2.98 0.23
CA PHE A 39 -7.86 -3.84 -0.81
C PHE A 39 -6.81 -3.12 -1.66
N PHE A 40 -7.07 -1.88 -2.09
CA PHE A 40 -6.11 -1.08 -2.85
C PHE A 40 -4.82 -0.81 -2.07
N ASN A 41 -4.92 -0.46 -0.78
CA ASN A 41 -3.75 -0.27 0.08
C ASN A 41 -2.90 -1.54 0.23
N SER A 42 -3.55 -2.70 0.37
CA SER A 42 -2.88 -4.00 0.45
C SER A 42 -2.20 -4.40 -0.87
N ALA A 43 -2.84 -4.08 -2.01
CA ALA A 43 -2.30 -4.32 -3.34
C ALA A 43 -1.09 -3.40 -3.65
N VAL A 44 -1.14 -2.13 -3.24
CA VAL A 44 -0.01 -1.19 -3.37
C VAL A 44 1.19 -1.65 -2.55
N GLY A 45 0.97 -2.13 -1.31
CA GLY A 45 2.04 -2.70 -0.49
C GLY A 45 2.70 -3.91 -1.15
N SER A 46 1.92 -4.78 -1.77
CA SER A 46 2.46 -5.94 -2.51
C SER A 46 3.30 -5.51 -3.72
N LEU A 47 2.82 -4.54 -4.51
CA LEU A 47 3.55 -4.00 -5.66
C LEU A 47 4.86 -3.33 -5.23
N GLN A 48 4.87 -2.60 -4.11
CA GLN A 48 6.06 -1.95 -3.57
C GLN A 48 7.17 -2.95 -3.25
N THR A 49 6.82 -4.05 -2.57
CA THR A 49 7.79 -5.07 -2.19
C THR A 49 8.42 -5.73 -3.41
N ILE A 50 7.63 -6.03 -4.45
CA ILE A 50 8.11 -6.67 -5.67
C ILE A 50 8.99 -5.71 -6.49
N VAL A 51 8.60 -4.44 -6.63
CA VAL A 51 9.36 -3.46 -7.42
C VAL A 51 10.72 -3.16 -6.76
N ILE A 52 10.76 -3.01 -5.44
CA ILE A 52 12.02 -2.80 -4.71
C ILE A 52 12.90 -4.05 -4.78
N ALA A 53 12.33 -5.25 -4.61
CA ALA A 53 13.07 -6.50 -4.70
C ALA A 53 13.66 -6.75 -6.10
N LEU A 54 12.89 -6.47 -7.16
CA LEU A 54 13.36 -6.59 -8.55
C LEU A 54 14.40 -5.52 -8.90
N GLY A 55 14.21 -4.27 -8.44
CA GLY A 55 15.19 -3.19 -8.63
C GLY A 55 16.53 -3.50 -7.95
N ALA A 56 16.49 -4.00 -6.71
CA ALA A 56 17.69 -4.44 -5.99
C ALA A 56 18.35 -5.66 -6.66
N GLY A 57 17.57 -6.65 -7.09
CA GLY A 57 18.08 -7.83 -7.79
C GLY A 57 18.79 -7.48 -9.11
N LEU A 58 18.20 -6.61 -9.93
CA LEU A 58 18.81 -6.12 -11.17
C LEU A 58 20.04 -5.23 -10.90
N GLY A 59 20.04 -4.47 -9.81
CA GLY A 59 21.20 -3.69 -9.37
C GLY A 59 22.40 -4.58 -9.05
N ILE A 60 22.19 -5.62 -8.24
CA ILE A 60 23.23 -6.61 -7.89
C ILE A 60 23.72 -7.36 -9.13
N TRP A 61 22.80 -7.77 -10.01
CA TRP A 61 23.15 -8.42 -11.27
C TRP A 61 23.97 -7.51 -12.20
N GLY A 62 23.65 -6.21 -12.25
CA GLY A 62 24.44 -5.22 -12.97
C GLY A 62 25.86 -5.05 -12.43
N VAL A 63 26.05 -5.14 -11.10
CA VAL A 63 27.38 -5.11 -10.47
C VAL A 63 28.19 -6.36 -10.81
N ILE A 64 27.57 -7.55 -10.79
CA ILE A 64 28.24 -8.82 -11.14
C ILE A 64 28.76 -8.76 -12.58
N ASN A 65 27.93 -8.34 -13.53
CA ASN A 65 28.33 -8.17 -14.93
C ASN A 65 29.42 -7.10 -15.12
N LEU A 66 29.44 -6.05 -14.28
CA LEU A 66 30.53 -5.08 -14.25
C LEU A 66 31.84 -5.72 -13.80
N LEU A 67 31.81 -6.50 -12.71
CA LEU A 67 32.98 -7.15 -12.13
C LEU A 67 33.55 -8.24 -13.05
N GLU A 68 32.68 -9.01 -13.72
CA GLU A 68 33.11 -9.96 -14.78
C GLU A 68 33.71 -9.22 -15.99
N GLY A 69 33.20 -8.03 -16.31
CA GLY A 69 33.74 -7.18 -17.38
C GLY A 69 35.09 -6.53 -17.05
N TYR A 70 35.37 -6.23 -15.77
CA TYR A 70 36.68 -5.74 -15.31
C TYR A 70 37.70 -6.87 -15.15
N GLY A 71 37.26 -8.09 -14.79
CA GLY A 71 38.14 -9.26 -14.67
C GLY A 71 38.52 -9.91 -16.00
N ASN A 72 37.69 -9.73 -17.04
CA ASN A 72 37.88 -10.33 -18.38
C ASN A 72 38.12 -9.28 -19.49
N ASP A 73 38.35 -8.01 -19.12
CA ASP A 73 38.54 -6.85 -20.03
C ASP A 73 37.58 -6.82 -21.23
N ASN A 74 36.33 -7.23 -21.00
CA ASN A 74 35.33 -7.34 -22.05
C ASN A 74 34.43 -6.10 -22.06
N PRO A 75 34.54 -5.20 -23.07
CA PRO A 75 33.75 -3.98 -23.13
C PRO A 75 32.24 -4.25 -23.21
N GLY A 76 31.83 -5.44 -23.69
CA GLY A 76 30.43 -5.87 -23.72
C GLY A 76 29.84 -6.09 -22.32
N ALA A 77 30.56 -6.77 -21.42
CA ALA A 77 30.11 -7.05 -20.06
C ALA A 77 30.06 -5.77 -19.20
N LYS A 78 31.05 -4.87 -19.35
CA LYS A 78 31.07 -3.56 -18.69
C LYS A 78 29.88 -2.68 -19.10
N SER A 79 29.56 -2.64 -20.39
CA SER A 79 28.43 -1.85 -20.91
C SER A 79 27.08 -2.43 -20.50
N GLN A 80 26.94 -3.76 -20.49
CA GLN A 80 25.71 -4.43 -20.05
C GLN A 80 25.48 -4.29 -18.54
N GLY A 81 26.52 -4.47 -17.72
CA GLY A 81 26.41 -4.29 -16.28
C GLY A 81 26.02 -2.86 -15.89
N MET A 82 26.55 -1.84 -16.57
CA MET A 82 26.24 -0.43 -16.27
C MET A 82 24.77 -0.11 -16.57
N LYS A 83 24.24 -0.67 -17.66
CA LYS A 83 22.83 -0.52 -18.04
C LYS A 83 21.90 -1.22 -17.05
N GLN A 84 22.29 -2.38 -16.55
CA GLN A 84 21.50 -3.12 -15.56
C GLN A 84 21.59 -2.50 -14.16
N LEU A 85 22.73 -1.92 -13.79
CA LEU A 85 22.87 -1.15 -12.56
C LEU A 85 22.01 0.11 -12.59
N MET A 86 22.03 0.85 -13.69
CA MET A 86 21.21 2.06 -13.86
C MET A 86 19.71 1.73 -13.96
N ALA A 87 19.34 0.64 -14.65
CA ALA A 87 17.96 0.18 -14.71
C ALA A 87 17.48 -0.32 -13.34
N GLY A 88 18.27 -1.13 -12.63
CA GLY A 88 17.95 -1.62 -11.29
C GLY A 88 17.87 -0.50 -10.25
N GLY A 89 18.81 0.45 -10.28
CA GLY A 89 18.79 1.64 -9.44
C GLY A 89 17.58 2.54 -9.71
N GLY A 90 17.21 2.73 -10.98
CA GLY A 90 16.02 3.49 -11.36
C GLY A 90 14.72 2.84 -10.89
N VAL A 91 14.58 1.52 -11.04
CA VAL A 91 13.41 0.76 -10.58
C VAL A 91 13.30 0.76 -9.05
N ALA A 92 14.41 0.62 -8.33
CA ALA A 92 14.43 0.70 -6.87
C ALA A 92 14.03 2.10 -6.38
N LEU A 93 14.56 3.16 -6.99
CA LEU A 93 14.18 4.55 -6.68
C LEU A 93 12.69 4.79 -6.90
N ILE A 94 12.17 4.45 -8.10
CA ILE A 94 10.74 4.57 -8.43
C ILE A 94 9.87 3.76 -7.44
N GLY A 95 10.31 2.56 -7.07
CA GLY A 95 9.65 1.70 -6.08
C GLY A 95 9.55 2.32 -4.68
N THR A 96 10.58 3.06 -4.25
CA THR A 96 10.61 3.71 -2.94
C THR A 96 9.88 5.05 -2.89
N THR A 97 9.85 5.80 -3.99
CA THR A 97 9.30 7.16 -3.99
C THR A 97 7.91 7.25 -4.61
N LEU A 98 7.63 6.57 -5.73
CA LEU A 98 6.36 6.72 -6.44
C LEU A 98 5.27 5.78 -5.91
N VAL A 99 5.61 4.55 -5.51
CA VAL A 99 4.62 3.58 -5.01
C VAL A 99 3.88 4.05 -3.75
N PRO A 100 4.55 4.62 -2.73
CA PRO A 100 3.82 5.18 -1.58
C PRO A 100 3.01 6.45 -1.92
N LEU A 101 3.36 7.19 -2.97
CA LEU A 101 2.56 8.34 -3.44
C LEU A 101 1.26 7.89 -4.13
N LEU A 102 1.25 6.71 -4.78
CA LEU A 102 0.02 6.10 -5.32
C LEU A 102 -0.91 5.60 -4.20
N ALA A 103 -0.37 5.24 -3.02
CA ALA A 103 -1.15 4.92 -1.83
C ALA A 103 -1.75 6.16 -1.11
N GLY A 104 -1.27 7.37 -1.43
CA GLY A 104 -1.77 8.61 -0.82
C GLY A 104 -2.84 9.35 -1.62
N LEU A 105 -3.07 8.96 -2.89
CA LEU A 105 -4.04 9.60 -3.78
C LEU A 105 -5.39 8.84 -3.84
N PHE A 106 -5.47 7.67 -3.22
CA PHE A 106 -6.65 6.81 -3.08
C PHE A 106 -6.77 6.31 -1.64
#